data_AF-A0A843F590-F1
#
_entry.id   AF-A0A843F590-F1
#
_cell.length_a   1.000
_cell.length_b   1.000
_cell.length_c   1.000
_cell.angle_alpha   90.00
_cell.angle_beta   90.00
_cell.angle_gamma   90.00
#
_symmetry.space_group_name_H-M   'P 1'
#
loop_
_entity.id
_entity.type
_entity.pdbx_description
1 polymer ?
#
loop_
_entity_poly.entity_id
_entity_poly.type
_entity_poly.pdbx_seq_one_letter_code
_entity_poly.pdbx_strand_id
1 'polypeptide(L)'
;MKTKQEIQLELLQEIDQICSQNNLKYIFAGISALNAYLNHTIKKDNRIVSLAMTQGDIDRLCEIVEKENRKDRYIEGIFNNPNYLPLYVTYGNENTAEFHMIARNKNKHHGINIRIYPIRKTVALDGKRIVGYTPRLSKEKKVREFMNKTIENKKFWFVKGGLKAVNGAYELAGGSKRYYNKLKNNTFIDKWEDIQNYSRVAFINKGIEANILKEIGRLEFDGISLCVPKDIDAYFSEIYGEDFKERKIRPKGQNMRVILDTEVSYKEIMGEVGDLIKEAKATREEVMWGRLKAYNEKIAIDNVWKLVQMTDRQIFLRDMFKDKTDELLKYDLNNEMELEELYEELSPAIGSLRRYSKIGMTFSIDPKTDDLIERVLIKRGDKKLVDEIKRIEKKEYFVE
;
A
#
# COMPACT_ATOMS: atom_id res chain seq x y z
N MET A 1 -17.87 -18.67 -22.07
CA MET A 1 -17.36 -17.44 -21.42
C MET A 1 -16.01 -17.73 -20.78
N LYS A 2 -14.97 -16.99 -21.16
CA LYS A 2 -13.67 -17.08 -20.49
C LYS A 2 -13.77 -16.43 -19.11
N THR A 3 -13.08 -16.99 -18.13
CA THR A 3 -12.86 -16.36 -16.83
C THR A 3 -11.80 -15.27 -16.95
N LYS A 4 -11.78 -14.33 -15.99
CA LYS A 4 -10.71 -13.33 -15.90
C LYS A 4 -9.32 -13.96 -15.88
N GLN A 5 -9.17 -15.09 -15.18
CA GLN A 5 -7.91 -15.78 -15.04
C GLN A 5 -7.46 -16.44 -16.35
N GLU A 6 -8.38 -16.94 -17.17
CA GLU A 6 -8.05 -17.44 -18.51
C GLU A 6 -7.52 -16.33 -19.41
N ILE A 7 -8.13 -15.14 -19.37
CA ILE A 7 -7.60 -13.96 -20.08
C ILE A 7 -6.23 -13.56 -19.54
N GLN A 8 -6.00 -13.62 -18.22
CA GLN A 8 -4.69 -13.34 -17.64
C GLN A 8 -3.64 -14.38 -18.03
N LEU A 9 -4.00 -15.67 -18.13
CA LEU A 9 -3.12 -16.74 -18.62
C LEU A 9 -2.72 -16.49 -20.08
N GLU A 10 -3.67 -16.09 -20.93
CA GLU A 10 -3.39 -15.72 -22.32
C GLU A 10 -2.42 -14.56 -22.40
N LEU A 11 -2.65 -13.48 -21.63
CA LEU A 11 -1.73 -12.33 -21.59
C LEU A 11 -0.34 -12.70 -21.06
N LEU A 12 -0.25 -13.60 -20.07
CA LEU A 12 1.03 -14.09 -19.56
C LEU A 12 1.79 -14.89 -20.61
N GLN A 13 1.09 -15.78 -21.32
CA GLN A 13 1.66 -16.58 -22.39
C GLN A 13 2.17 -15.71 -23.54
N GLU A 14 1.42 -14.67 -23.93
CA GLU A 14 1.85 -13.70 -24.94
C GLU A 14 3.11 -12.94 -24.49
N ILE A 15 3.15 -12.46 -23.23
CA ILE A 15 4.35 -11.80 -22.69
C ILE A 15 5.54 -12.77 -22.71
N ASP A 16 5.37 -14.02 -22.28
CA ASP A 16 6.44 -15.02 -22.29
C ASP A 16 7.00 -15.27 -23.71
N GLN A 17 6.12 -15.35 -24.71
CA GLN A 17 6.50 -15.51 -26.11
C GLN A 17 7.30 -14.30 -26.62
N ILE A 18 6.80 -13.08 -26.38
CA ILE A 18 7.48 -11.85 -26.78
C ILE A 18 8.86 -11.77 -26.11
N CYS A 19 8.93 -12.04 -24.80
CA CYS A 19 10.18 -12.02 -24.06
C CYS A 19 11.17 -13.06 -24.57
N SER A 20 10.72 -14.29 -24.82
CA SER A 20 11.57 -15.38 -25.31
C SER A 20 12.13 -15.09 -26.70
N GLN A 21 11.31 -14.58 -27.62
CA GLN A 21 11.72 -14.25 -29.00
C GLN A 21 12.70 -13.06 -29.06
N ASN A 22 12.67 -12.16 -28.07
CA ASN A 22 13.45 -10.93 -28.07
C ASN A 22 14.57 -10.91 -27.01
N ASN A 23 14.81 -12.04 -26.35
CA ASN A 23 15.79 -12.19 -25.26
C ASN A 23 15.61 -11.15 -24.14
N LEU A 24 14.36 -10.96 -23.70
CA LEU A 24 14.01 -10.12 -22.55
C LEU A 24 13.86 -10.98 -21.30
N LYS A 25 14.40 -10.51 -20.18
CA LYS A 25 14.32 -11.23 -18.90
C LYS A 25 13.19 -10.66 -18.03
N TYR A 26 12.46 -11.55 -17.38
CA TYR A 26 11.39 -11.19 -16.46
C TYR A 26 11.24 -12.24 -15.34
N ILE A 27 10.53 -11.88 -14.28
CA ILE A 27 10.18 -12.76 -13.15
C ILE A 27 8.67 -12.71 -12.93
N PHE A 28 8.03 -13.87 -12.89
CA PHE A 28 6.67 -14.01 -12.40
C PHE A 28 6.64 -13.80 -10.89
N ALA A 29 5.83 -12.83 -10.43
CA ALA A 29 5.99 -12.24 -9.12
C ALA A 29 4.70 -12.10 -8.33
N GLY A 30 4.87 -11.97 -7.01
CA GLY A 30 3.80 -11.70 -6.07
C GLY A 30 2.93 -12.91 -5.78
N ILE A 31 1.72 -12.65 -5.31
CA ILE A 31 0.83 -13.67 -4.75
C ILE A 31 0.36 -14.66 -5.81
N SER A 32 0.19 -14.23 -7.07
CA SER A 32 -0.17 -15.14 -8.16
C SER A 32 0.96 -16.15 -8.43
N ALA A 33 2.22 -15.74 -8.34
CA ALA A 33 3.36 -16.66 -8.48
C ALA A 33 3.42 -17.65 -7.31
N LEU A 34 3.18 -17.19 -6.08
CA LEU A 34 3.08 -18.07 -4.93
C LEU A 34 1.93 -19.09 -5.09
N ASN A 35 0.77 -18.66 -5.61
CA ASN A 35 -0.36 -19.56 -5.85
C ASN A 35 -0.06 -20.59 -6.93
N ALA A 36 0.61 -20.18 -8.01
CA ALA A 36 1.07 -21.09 -9.04
C ALA A 36 2.06 -22.13 -8.49
N TYR A 37 2.95 -21.73 -7.58
CA TYR A 37 3.90 -22.64 -6.95
C TYR A 37 3.22 -23.65 -6.01
N LEU A 38 2.34 -23.18 -5.12
CA LEU A 38 1.72 -24.04 -4.11
C LEU A 38 0.57 -24.89 -4.64
N ASN A 39 -0.20 -24.37 -5.60
CA ASN A 39 -1.46 -24.97 -6.05
C ASN A 39 -1.46 -25.32 -7.54
N HIS A 40 -0.33 -25.13 -8.24
CA HIS A 40 -0.20 -25.36 -9.69
C HIS A 40 -1.26 -24.66 -10.54
N THR A 41 -1.79 -23.53 -10.04
CA THR A 41 -2.80 -22.75 -10.72
C THR A 41 -2.81 -21.30 -10.26
N ILE A 42 -3.22 -20.38 -11.13
CA ILE A 42 -3.65 -19.03 -10.75
C ILE A 42 -5.18 -18.89 -10.76
N LYS A 43 -5.90 -19.93 -11.18
CA LYS A 43 -7.35 -19.97 -11.19
C LYS A 43 -7.87 -19.87 -9.76
N LYS A 44 -9.05 -19.26 -9.59
CA LYS A 44 -9.75 -19.00 -8.31
C LYS A 44 -9.20 -17.84 -7.46
N ASP A 45 -8.24 -17.06 -7.95
CA ASP A 45 -7.82 -15.82 -7.28
C ASP A 45 -8.16 -14.59 -8.13
N ASN A 46 -9.05 -13.70 -7.67
CA ASN A 46 -9.38 -12.44 -8.36
C ASN A 46 -8.32 -11.34 -8.14
N ARG A 47 -7.05 -11.74 -7.98
CA ARG A 47 -5.96 -10.83 -7.68
C ARG A 47 -5.33 -10.28 -8.95
N ILE A 48 -4.51 -9.26 -8.71
CA ILE A 48 -3.70 -8.63 -9.73
C ILE A 48 -2.51 -9.55 -10.00
N VAL A 49 -2.34 -9.94 -11.25
CA VAL A 49 -1.19 -10.71 -11.72
C VAL A 49 -0.05 -9.75 -12.01
N SER A 50 1.18 -10.13 -11.61
CA SER A 50 2.34 -9.23 -11.68
C SER A 50 3.60 -9.93 -12.17
N LEU A 51 4.37 -9.21 -12.98
CA LEU A 51 5.71 -9.55 -13.41
C LEU A 51 6.70 -8.51 -12.88
N ALA A 52 7.98 -8.85 -12.82
CA ALA A 52 9.07 -7.92 -12.56
C ALA A 52 10.13 -8.00 -13.66
N MET A 53 10.63 -6.85 -14.10
CA MET A 53 11.59 -6.72 -15.20
C MET A 53 12.56 -5.57 -14.90
N THR A 54 13.72 -5.56 -15.55
CA THR A 54 14.54 -4.33 -15.54
C THR A 54 13.87 -3.24 -16.36
N GLN A 55 14.21 -1.98 -16.11
CA GLN A 55 13.63 -0.86 -16.84
C GLN A 55 13.99 -0.89 -18.32
N GLY A 56 15.19 -1.33 -18.70
CA GLY A 56 15.59 -1.49 -20.09
C GLY A 56 14.78 -2.58 -20.79
N ASP A 57 14.53 -3.72 -20.12
CA ASP A 57 13.66 -4.78 -20.67
C ASP A 57 12.20 -4.31 -20.80
N ILE A 58 11.70 -3.51 -19.85
CA ILE A 58 10.36 -2.90 -19.93
C ILE A 58 10.28 -1.95 -21.12
N ASP A 59 11.25 -1.05 -21.29
CA ASP A 59 11.25 -0.08 -22.38
C ASP A 59 11.26 -0.80 -23.75
N ARG A 60 12.09 -1.85 -23.91
CA ARG A 60 12.10 -2.69 -25.12
C ARG A 60 10.80 -3.44 -25.33
N LEU A 61 10.19 -4.00 -24.28
CA LEU A 61 8.89 -4.65 -24.37
C LEU A 61 7.82 -3.67 -24.87
N CYS A 62 7.82 -2.43 -24.34
CA CYS A 62 6.90 -1.39 -24.79
C CYS A 62 7.09 -1.06 -26.27
N GLU A 63 8.32 -0.89 -26.73
CA GLU A 63 8.62 -0.62 -28.14
C GLU A 63 8.14 -1.76 -29.05
N ILE A 64 8.34 -3.02 -28.66
CA ILE A 64 7.88 -4.18 -29.44
C ILE A 64 6.36 -4.20 -29.54
N VAL A 65 5.67 -4.08 -28.41
CA VAL A 65 4.19 -4.11 -28.37
C VAL A 65 3.58 -2.94 -29.15
N GLU A 66 4.15 -1.73 -29.02
CA GLU A 66 3.70 -0.56 -29.78
C GLU A 66 3.94 -0.74 -31.28
N LYS A 67 5.04 -1.39 -31.69
CA LYS A 67 5.34 -1.69 -33.09
C LYS A 67 4.43 -2.76 -33.68
N GLU A 68 4.07 -3.79 -32.92
CA GLU A 68 3.10 -4.81 -33.35
C GLU A 68 1.71 -4.20 -33.58
N ASN A 69 1.37 -3.15 -32.83
CA ASN A 69 0.14 -2.35 -32.99
C ASN A 69 -1.13 -3.23 -33.04
N ARG A 70 -1.17 -4.26 -32.21
CA ARG A 70 -2.33 -5.17 -32.07
C ARG A 70 -3.52 -4.40 -31.52
N LYS A 71 -4.62 -4.35 -32.27
CA LYS A 71 -5.84 -3.59 -31.89
C LYS A 71 -6.56 -4.16 -30.67
N ASP A 72 -6.35 -5.45 -30.37
CA ASP A 72 -6.95 -6.17 -29.24
C ASP A 72 -6.08 -6.11 -27.98
N ARG A 73 -4.93 -5.43 -28.03
CA ARG A 73 -4.00 -5.29 -26.91
C ARG A 73 -3.63 -3.84 -26.69
N TYR A 74 -3.26 -3.53 -25.46
CA TYR A 74 -2.71 -2.23 -25.11
C TYR A 74 -1.53 -2.38 -24.18
N ILE A 75 -0.65 -1.38 -24.22
CA ILE A 75 0.33 -1.16 -23.18
C ILE A 75 0.19 0.27 -22.65
N GLU A 76 0.17 0.42 -21.34
CA GLU A 76 0.02 1.72 -20.70
C GLU A 76 1.01 1.91 -19.56
N GLY A 77 1.70 3.05 -19.60
CA GLY A 77 2.57 3.50 -18.53
C GLY A 77 2.77 5.01 -18.60
N ILE A 78 3.60 5.55 -17.72
CA ILE A 78 3.88 6.99 -17.67
C ILE A 78 4.55 7.54 -18.94
N PHE A 79 5.18 6.67 -19.74
CA PHE A 79 5.85 7.03 -20.98
C PHE A 79 4.87 7.40 -22.10
N ASN A 80 3.71 6.74 -22.19
CA ASN A 80 2.69 6.97 -23.21
C ASN A 80 1.36 7.55 -22.68
N ASN A 81 1.19 7.59 -21.35
CA ASN A 81 0.16 8.35 -20.66
C ASN A 81 0.78 9.19 -19.52
N PRO A 82 0.98 10.51 -19.71
CA PRO A 82 1.49 11.41 -18.66
C PRO A 82 0.65 11.41 -17.38
N ASN A 83 -0.64 11.10 -17.47
CA ASN A 83 -1.51 11.02 -16.31
C ASN A 83 -1.46 9.64 -15.61
N TYR A 84 -0.68 8.68 -16.11
CA TYR A 84 -0.47 7.39 -15.46
C TYR A 84 0.46 7.54 -14.27
N LEU A 85 -0.10 7.44 -13.07
CA LEU A 85 0.62 7.59 -11.81
C LEU A 85 1.29 6.33 -11.27
N PRO A 86 0.78 5.10 -11.53
CA PRO A 86 1.45 3.92 -11.02
C PRO A 86 2.88 3.76 -11.56
N LEU A 87 3.74 3.15 -10.75
CA LEU A 87 5.16 2.91 -11.06
C LEU A 87 5.38 1.56 -11.78
N TYR A 88 4.35 1.02 -12.40
CA TYR A 88 4.39 -0.21 -13.19
C TYR A 88 3.86 0.10 -14.59
N VAL A 89 4.08 -0.81 -15.52
CA VAL A 89 3.44 -0.79 -16.83
C VAL A 89 2.30 -1.82 -16.84
N THR A 90 1.23 -1.56 -17.58
CA THR A 90 0.15 -2.53 -17.78
C THR A 90 0.10 -2.99 -19.22
N TYR A 91 0.13 -4.30 -19.44
CA TYR A 91 -0.21 -4.94 -20.70
C TYR A 91 -1.58 -5.61 -20.56
N GLY A 92 -2.53 -5.32 -21.45
CA GLY A 92 -3.91 -5.77 -21.26
C GLY A 92 -4.71 -5.93 -22.54
N ASN A 93 -5.93 -6.43 -22.38
CA ASN A 93 -6.86 -6.75 -23.46
C ASN A 93 -7.89 -5.62 -23.65
N GLU A 94 -7.93 -5.04 -24.85
CA GLU A 94 -8.85 -3.94 -25.23
C GLU A 94 -10.33 -4.37 -25.24
N ASN A 95 -10.60 -5.65 -25.48
CA ASN A 95 -11.95 -6.20 -25.65
C ASN A 95 -12.61 -6.66 -24.34
N THR A 96 -12.07 -6.22 -23.19
CA THR A 96 -12.53 -6.63 -21.86
C THR A 96 -12.69 -5.41 -20.97
N ALA A 97 -13.31 -5.57 -19.81
CA ALA A 97 -13.47 -4.54 -18.82
C ALA A 97 -13.02 -4.98 -17.43
N GLU A 98 -12.16 -4.19 -16.80
CA GLU A 98 -11.82 -4.27 -15.38
C GLU A 98 -11.52 -2.86 -14.85
N PHE A 99 -12.53 -2.18 -14.29
CA PHE A 99 -12.33 -0.88 -13.69
C PHE A 99 -13.22 -0.59 -12.49
N HIS A 100 -12.68 0.25 -11.59
CA HIS A 100 -13.41 0.69 -10.41
C HIS A 100 -14.29 1.91 -10.78
N MET A 101 -15.60 1.81 -10.57
CA MET A 101 -16.59 2.83 -10.99
C MET A 101 -16.26 4.23 -10.47
N ILE A 102 -15.71 4.30 -9.26
CA ILE A 102 -15.37 5.56 -8.58
C ILE A 102 -13.85 5.85 -8.57
N ALA A 103 -13.10 5.24 -9.50
CA ALA A 103 -11.71 5.60 -9.71
C ALA A 103 -11.59 7.05 -10.16
N ARG A 104 -10.57 7.73 -9.63
CA ARG A 104 -10.22 9.12 -9.97
C ARG A 104 -8.96 9.21 -10.83
N ASN A 105 -8.47 8.08 -11.31
CA ASN A 105 -7.33 8.07 -12.22
C ASN A 105 -7.79 8.47 -13.63
N LYS A 106 -6.85 8.97 -14.43
CA LYS A 106 -7.03 9.26 -15.85
C LYS A 106 -6.25 8.24 -16.68
N ASN A 107 -6.37 6.96 -16.30
CA ASN A 107 -5.86 5.88 -17.14
C ASN A 107 -6.67 5.87 -18.44
N LYS A 108 -6.01 5.54 -19.55
CA LYS A 108 -6.63 5.46 -20.87
C LYS A 108 -7.29 4.10 -21.09
N HIS A 109 -6.73 3.06 -20.47
CA HIS A 109 -7.15 1.68 -20.68
C HIS A 109 -7.64 1.04 -19.38
N HIS A 110 -8.69 0.23 -19.52
CA HIS A 110 -9.45 -0.31 -18.42
C HIS A 110 -9.87 -1.76 -18.66
N GLY A 111 -9.10 -2.50 -19.45
CA GLY A 111 -9.30 -3.93 -19.64
C GLY A 111 -8.59 -4.79 -18.60
N ILE A 112 -8.83 -6.10 -18.65
CA ILE A 112 -8.09 -7.09 -17.87
C ILE A 112 -6.61 -7.02 -18.28
N ASN A 113 -5.72 -6.96 -17.31
CA ASN A 113 -4.30 -6.68 -17.53
C ASN A 113 -3.35 -7.45 -16.61
N ILE A 114 -2.09 -7.47 -17.03
CA ILE A 114 -0.90 -7.89 -16.27
C ILE A 114 -0.09 -6.65 -15.91
N ARG A 115 0.37 -6.57 -14.67
CA ARG A 115 1.23 -5.46 -14.21
C ARG A 115 2.70 -5.84 -14.26
N ILE A 116 3.52 -5.00 -14.85
CA ILE A 116 4.95 -5.23 -15.02
C ILE A 116 5.69 -4.18 -14.19
N TYR A 117 6.33 -4.63 -13.11
CA TYR A 117 7.01 -3.77 -12.16
C TYR A 117 8.51 -3.64 -12.48
N PRO A 118 9.08 -2.43 -12.52
CA PRO A 118 10.51 -2.26 -12.63
C PRO A 118 11.21 -2.73 -11.35
N ILE A 119 12.34 -3.41 -11.53
CA ILE A 119 13.26 -3.77 -10.44
C ILE A 119 13.99 -2.51 -9.98
N ARG A 120 14.01 -2.31 -8.65
CA ARG A 120 14.52 -1.09 -8.00
C ARG A 120 15.79 -1.35 -7.22
N LYS A 121 16.68 -0.36 -7.26
CA LYS A 121 17.88 -0.25 -6.42
C LYS A 121 17.47 -0.11 -4.95
N THR A 122 18.08 -0.87 -4.04
CA THR A 122 17.81 -0.69 -2.60
C THR A 122 19.07 -0.57 -1.76
N VAL A 123 20.01 -1.50 -1.85
CA VAL A 123 21.24 -1.47 -1.07
C VAL A 123 22.39 -1.81 -1.99
N ALA A 124 23.39 -0.94 -2.05
CA ALA A 124 24.62 -1.17 -2.81
C ALA A 124 25.44 -2.31 -2.18
N LEU A 125 26.45 -2.81 -2.91
CA LEU A 125 27.35 -3.84 -2.39
C LEU A 125 28.17 -3.38 -1.18
N ASP A 126 28.45 -2.08 -1.07
CA ASP A 126 29.14 -1.48 0.08
C ASP A 126 28.22 -1.29 1.32
N GLY A 127 27.01 -1.87 1.29
CA GLY A 127 26.02 -1.78 2.37
C GLY A 127 25.28 -0.44 2.43
N LYS A 128 25.59 0.53 1.55
CA LYS A 128 24.89 1.82 1.56
C LYS A 128 23.47 1.66 1.04
N ARG A 129 22.51 2.12 1.85
CA ARG A 129 21.10 2.18 1.47
C ARG A 129 20.87 3.28 0.44
N ILE A 130 20.28 2.91 -0.68
CA ILE A 130 19.91 3.82 -1.76
C ILE A 130 18.49 4.31 -1.54
N VAL A 131 18.34 5.63 -1.49
CA VAL A 131 17.03 6.28 -1.41
C VAL A 131 16.50 6.51 -2.82
N GLY A 132 15.72 5.55 -3.35
CA GLY A 132 15.09 5.70 -4.66
C GLY A 132 14.09 6.87 -4.74
N TYR A 133 13.42 7.19 -3.62
CA TYR A 133 12.44 8.28 -3.54
C TYR A 133 12.95 9.46 -2.72
N THR A 134 13.49 10.47 -3.40
CA THR A 134 13.90 11.72 -2.73
C THR A 134 12.67 12.48 -2.19
N PRO A 135 12.82 13.32 -1.15
CA PRO A 135 11.73 14.18 -0.68
C PRO A 135 11.13 15.05 -1.80
N ARG A 136 11.96 15.47 -2.77
CA ARG A 136 11.52 16.22 -3.95
C ARG A 136 10.63 15.38 -4.87
N LEU A 137 11.02 14.14 -5.17
CA LEU A 137 10.18 13.21 -5.95
C LEU A 137 8.88 12.86 -5.23
N SER A 138 8.92 12.71 -3.90
CA SER A 138 7.73 12.48 -3.09
C SER A 138 6.75 13.66 -3.14
N LYS A 139 7.25 14.89 -3.02
CA LYS A 139 6.44 16.11 -3.18
C LYS A 139 5.86 16.22 -4.59
N GLU A 140 6.68 15.99 -5.62
CA GLU A 140 6.25 16.03 -7.02
C GLU A 140 5.17 14.98 -7.32
N LYS A 141 5.31 13.76 -6.78
CA LYS A 141 4.27 12.71 -6.84
C LYS A 141 2.94 13.18 -6.25
N LYS A 142 2.95 13.79 -5.06
CA LYS A 142 1.73 14.29 -4.40
C LYS A 142 1.05 15.40 -5.21
N VAL A 143 1.85 16.29 -5.81
CA VAL A 143 1.32 17.34 -6.71
C VAL A 143 0.66 16.70 -7.93
N ARG A 144 1.29 15.70 -8.54
CA ARG A 144 0.69 14.96 -9.66
C ARG A 144 -0.56 14.18 -9.27
N GLU A 145 -0.57 13.50 -8.12
CA GLU A 145 -1.76 12.85 -7.57
C GLU A 145 -2.92 13.84 -7.39
N PHE A 146 -2.61 15.08 -6.99
CA PHE A 146 -3.59 16.15 -6.87
C PHE A 146 -4.09 16.64 -8.24
N MET A 147 -3.19 16.93 -9.19
CA MET A 147 -3.53 17.35 -10.56
C MET A 147 -4.28 16.28 -11.36
N ASN A 148 -4.06 15.01 -11.03
CA ASN A 148 -4.71 13.90 -11.70
C ASN A 148 -6.12 13.62 -11.18
N LYS A 149 -6.60 14.32 -10.14
CA LYS A 149 -7.98 14.15 -9.67
C LYS A 149 -8.96 14.58 -10.76
N THR A 150 -9.91 13.71 -11.05
CA THR A 150 -11.11 14.03 -11.83
C THR A 150 -12.13 14.71 -10.92
N ILE A 151 -12.68 15.84 -11.35
CA ILE A 151 -13.79 16.55 -10.71
C ILE A 151 -14.97 16.51 -11.67
N GLU A 152 -16.10 15.95 -11.23
CA GLU A 152 -17.31 15.86 -12.05
C GLU A 152 -18.44 16.74 -11.52
N ASN A 153 -18.45 17.06 -10.23
CA ASN A 153 -19.49 17.89 -9.66
C ASN A 153 -19.37 19.35 -10.14
N LYS A 154 -20.47 19.86 -10.72
CA LYS A 154 -20.57 21.21 -11.31
C LYS A 154 -20.30 22.33 -10.30
N LYS A 155 -20.57 22.12 -9.00
CA LYS A 155 -20.28 23.10 -7.94
C LYS A 155 -18.78 23.43 -7.85
N PHE A 156 -17.89 22.52 -8.28
CA PHE A 156 -16.43 22.70 -8.22
C PHE A 156 -15.82 22.95 -9.60
N TRP A 157 -16.59 23.49 -10.55
CA TRP A 157 -16.11 23.72 -11.92
C TRP A 157 -14.89 24.65 -11.96
N PHE A 158 -14.80 25.65 -11.08
CA PHE A 158 -13.65 26.55 -10.96
C PHE A 158 -12.38 25.78 -10.53
N VAL A 159 -12.51 24.82 -9.61
CA VAL A 159 -11.41 23.92 -9.21
C VAL A 159 -11.00 23.04 -10.38
N LYS A 160 -11.96 22.49 -11.12
CA LYS A 160 -11.72 21.69 -12.33
C LYS A 160 -10.95 22.51 -13.37
N GLY A 161 -11.33 23.77 -13.60
CA GLY A 161 -10.66 24.70 -14.50
C GLY A 161 -9.22 24.98 -14.07
N GLY A 162 -9.01 25.36 -12.81
CA GLY A 162 -7.67 25.60 -12.26
C GLY A 162 -6.76 24.37 -12.35
N LEU A 163 -7.26 23.18 -11.98
CA LEU A 163 -6.50 21.94 -12.09
C LEU A 163 -6.11 21.63 -13.54
N LYS A 164 -7.01 21.83 -14.51
CA LYS A 164 -6.71 21.63 -15.93
C LYS A 164 -5.62 22.60 -16.41
N ALA A 165 -5.67 23.87 -16.02
CA ALA A 165 -4.68 24.87 -16.38
C ALA A 165 -3.29 24.52 -15.82
N VAL A 166 -3.21 24.19 -14.52
CA VAL A 166 -1.95 23.80 -13.88
C VAL A 166 -1.39 22.51 -14.49
N ASN A 167 -2.24 21.51 -14.72
CA ASN A 167 -1.83 20.26 -15.36
C ASN A 167 -1.33 20.50 -16.79
N GLY A 168 -2.05 21.31 -17.58
CA GLY A 168 -1.65 21.69 -18.94
C GLY A 168 -0.30 22.39 -18.98
N ALA A 169 -0.07 23.38 -18.09
CA ALA A 169 1.21 24.06 -17.98
C ALA A 169 2.36 23.11 -17.56
N TYR A 170 2.10 22.21 -16.60
CA TYR A 170 3.08 21.21 -16.17
C TYR A 170 3.46 20.25 -17.32
N GLU A 171 2.48 19.80 -18.09
CA GLU A 171 2.71 18.92 -19.24
C GLU A 171 3.41 19.63 -20.41
N LEU A 172 3.06 20.88 -20.72
CA LEU A 172 3.76 21.69 -21.72
C LEU A 172 5.24 21.90 -21.37
N ALA A 173 5.56 22.02 -20.09
CA ALA A 173 6.93 22.06 -19.61
C ALA A 173 7.64 20.69 -19.65
N GLY A 174 7.00 19.63 -20.15
CA GLY A 174 7.52 18.27 -20.15
C GLY A 174 7.67 17.67 -18.75
N GLY A 175 6.88 18.16 -17.78
CA GLY A 175 6.98 17.79 -16.37
C GLY A 175 6.89 16.28 -16.16
N SER A 176 5.94 15.61 -16.85
CA SER A 176 5.76 14.18 -16.68
C SER A 176 6.92 13.33 -17.15
N LYS A 177 7.47 13.64 -18.33
CA LYS A 177 8.68 13.00 -18.87
C LYS A 177 9.89 13.25 -17.97
N ARG A 178 10.04 14.48 -17.48
CA ARG A 178 11.14 14.86 -16.59
C ARG A 178 11.07 14.10 -15.26
N TYR A 179 9.88 13.98 -14.68
CA TYR A 179 9.65 13.20 -13.47
C TYR A 179 9.94 11.71 -13.68
N TYR A 180 9.47 11.14 -14.79
CA TYR A 180 9.76 9.75 -15.13
C TYR A 180 11.26 9.49 -15.27
N ASN A 181 11.97 10.34 -16.01
CA ASN A 181 13.42 10.20 -16.18
C ASN A 181 14.17 10.28 -14.84
N LYS A 182 13.76 11.17 -13.93
CA LYS A 182 14.33 11.21 -12.57
C LYS A 182 14.06 9.92 -11.78
N LEU A 183 12.84 9.39 -11.87
CA LEU A 183 12.50 8.12 -11.21
C LEU A 183 13.34 6.97 -11.78
N LYS A 184 13.38 6.85 -13.10
CA LYS A 184 14.18 5.86 -13.82
C LYS A 184 15.63 5.87 -13.36
N ASN A 185 16.28 7.03 -13.44
CA ASN A 185 17.71 7.15 -13.12
C ASN A 185 18.02 6.87 -11.64
N ASN A 186 17.17 7.37 -10.73
CA ASN A 186 17.44 7.28 -9.29
C ASN A 186 16.99 5.96 -8.66
N THR A 187 15.99 5.29 -9.24
CA THR A 187 15.29 4.18 -8.58
C THR A 187 15.44 2.87 -9.32
N PHE A 188 15.42 2.86 -10.65
CA PHE A 188 15.25 1.64 -11.43
C PHE A 188 16.58 1.13 -11.97
N ILE A 189 16.70 -0.19 -12.04
CA ILE A 189 17.83 -0.87 -12.64
C ILE A 189 17.56 -1.00 -14.14
N ASP A 190 18.50 -0.58 -14.98
CA ASP A 190 18.29 -0.51 -16.43
C ASP A 190 18.62 -1.84 -17.11
N LYS A 191 19.74 -2.50 -16.77
CA LYS A 191 20.14 -3.79 -17.34
C LYS A 191 20.05 -4.91 -16.33
N TRP A 192 19.76 -6.12 -16.79
CA TRP A 192 19.65 -7.30 -15.91
C TRP A 192 20.94 -7.60 -15.17
N GLU A 193 22.07 -7.45 -15.85
CA GLU A 193 23.40 -7.74 -15.33
C GLU A 193 23.76 -6.81 -14.16
N ASP A 194 23.21 -5.58 -14.15
CA ASP A 194 23.45 -4.60 -13.10
C ASP A 194 22.76 -4.96 -11.77
N ILE A 195 21.84 -5.94 -11.75
CA ILE A 195 21.19 -6.39 -10.51
C ILE A 195 22.25 -6.84 -9.49
N GLN A 196 23.31 -7.49 -9.94
CA GLN A 196 24.37 -8.03 -9.08
C GLN A 196 25.31 -6.95 -8.52
N ASN A 197 25.18 -5.69 -8.95
CA ASN A 197 25.88 -4.54 -8.37
C ASN A 197 25.24 -4.05 -7.05
N TYR A 198 24.18 -4.72 -6.60
CA TYR A 198 23.45 -4.42 -5.38
C TYR A 198 23.42 -5.66 -4.51
N SER A 199 23.50 -5.48 -3.19
CA SER A 199 23.26 -6.60 -2.25
C SER A 199 21.77 -6.93 -2.18
N ARG A 200 20.91 -5.92 -2.28
CA ARG A 200 19.46 -6.06 -2.26
C ARG A 200 18.79 -5.23 -3.35
N VAL A 201 17.70 -5.77 -3.89
CA VAL A 201 16.82 -5.10 -4.86
C VAL A 201 15.36 -5.21 -4.43
N ALA A 202 14.46 -4.45 -5.06
CA ALA A 202 13.04 -4.54 -4.75
C ALA A 202 12.14 -4.34 -5.97
N PHE A 203 11.02 -5.06 -6.02
CA PHE A 203 9.93 -4.83 -6.97
C PHE A 203 8.58 -5.06 -6.28
N ILE A 204 7.49 -4.58 -6.90
CA ILE A 204 6.15 -4.47 -6.29
C ILE A 204 6.20 -3.62 -5.02
N ASN A 205 6.57 -4.21 -3.87
CA ASN A 205 6.90 -3.58 -2.59
C ASN A 205 7.72 -4.51 -1.68
N LYS A 206 8.44 -5.48 -2.25
CA LYS A 206 9.19 -6.51 -1.53
C LYS A 206 10.66 -6.36 -1.88
N GLY A 207 11.51 -6.32 -0.86
CA GLY A 207 12.97 -6.29 -1.04
C GLY A 207 13.51 -7.69 -0.89
N ILE A 208 14.39 -8.10 -1.80
CA ILE A 208 15.02 -9.42 -1.82
C ILE A 208 16.53 -9.29 -2.02
N GLU A 209 17.27 -10.35 -1.72
CA GLU A 209 18.68 -10.47 -2.06
C GLU A 209 18.86 -10.53 -3.59
N ALA A 210 19.83 -9.78 -4.10
CA ALA A 210 20.08 -9.72 -5.54
C ALA A 210 20.55 -11.07 -6.11
N ASN A 211 21.25 -11.88 -5.32
CA ASN A 211 21.77 -13.19 -5.72
C ASN A 211 20.67 -14.17 -6.10
N ILE A 212 19.47 -14.07 -5.50
CA ILE A 212 18.31 -14.91 -5.85
C ILE A 212 17.92 -14.72 -7.33
N LEU A 213 18.12 -13.52 -7.89
CA LEU A 213 17.81 -13.23 -9.29
C LEU A 213 18.94 -13.57 -10.27
N LYS A 214 20.05 -14.16 -9.80
CA LYS A 214 21.21 -14.49 -10.65
C LYS A 214 20.87 -15.58 -11.67
N GLU A 215 20.12 -16.59 -11.24
CA GLU A 215 19.70 -17.70 -12.09
C GLU A 215 18.17 -17.75 -12.16
N ILE A 216 17.64 -17.85 -13.38
CA ILE A 216 16.20 -17.92 -13.64
C ILE A 216 15.86 -19.36 -14.01
N GLY A 217 14.87 -19.92 -13.34
CA GLY A 217 14.23 -21.19 -13.69
C GLY A 217 12.86 -20.99 -14.33
N ARG A 218 12.15 -22.10 -14.53
CA ARG A 218 10.80 -22.12 -15.10
C ARG A 218 9.83 -22.77 -14.12
N LEU A 219 8.66 -22.16 -13.95
CA LEU A 219 7.56 -22.71 -13.17
C LEU A 219 6.41 -23.08 -14.11
N GLU A 220 6.02 -24.36 -14.10
CA GLU A 220 4.89 -24.87 -14.88
C GLU A 220 3.60 -24.89 -14.05
N PHE A 221 2.53 -24.34 -14.61
CA PHE A 221 1.19 -24.32 -14.02
C PHE A 221 0.15 -23.99 -15.09
N ASP A 222 -1.08 -24.47 -14.94
CA ASP A 222 -2.19 -24.18 -15.89
C ASP A 222 -1.85 -24.35 -17.39
N GLY A 223 -0.88 -25.23 -17.73
CA GLY A 223 -0.44 -25.46 -19.12
C GLY A 223 0.49 -24.40 -19.70
N ILE A 224 0.96 -23.44 -18.89
CA ILE A 224 2.00 -22.47 -19.27
C ILE A 224 3.25 -22.66 -18.41
N SER A 225 4.36 -22.11 -18.87
CA SER A 225 5.65 -22.13 -18.17
C SER A 225 6.15 -20.69 -18.10
N LEU A 226 6.48 -20.17 -16.92
CA LEU A 226 6.93 -18.78 -16.75
C LEU A 226 8.27 -18.71 -16.02
N CYS A 227 9.00 -17.63 -16.26
CA CYS A 227 10.28 -17.35 -15.60
C CYS A 227 10.10 -17.03 -14.11
N VAL A 228 10.86 -17.69 -13.25
CA VAL A 228 10.94 -17.45 -11.80
C VAL A 228 12.39 -17.58 -11.34
N PRO A 229 12.79 -17.11 -10.15
CA PRO A 229 14.11 -17.41 -9.61
C PRO A 229 14.32 -18.92 -9.54
N LYS A 230 15.52 -19.41 -9.88
CA LYS A 230 15.81 -20.86 -9.89
C LYS A 230 15.64 -21.48 -8.50
N ASP A 231 16.08 -20.77 -7.46
CA ASP A 231 15.79 -21.11 -6.07
C ASP A 231 14.46 -20.48 -5.63
N ILE A 232 13.38 -21.13 -6.02
CA ILE A 232 12.00 -20.67 -5.76
C ILE A 232 11.70 -20.66 -4.24
N ASP A 233 12.26 -21.62 -3.50
CA ASP A 233 12.06 -21.73 -2.06
C ASP A 233 12.73 -20.58 -1.31
N ALA A 234 13.99 -20.26 -1.64
CA ALA A 234 14.67 -19.09 -1.08
C ALA A 234 13.92 -17.79 -1.43
N TYR A 235 13.47 -17.66 -2.67
CA TYR A 235 12.71 -16.49 -3.12
C TYR A 235 11.41 -16.27 -2.33
N PHE A 236 10.59 -17.31 -2.14
CA PHE A 236 9.35 -17.17 -1.39
C PHE A 236 9.56 -17.08 0.12
N SER A 237 10.56 -17.78 0.66
CA SER A 237 10.94 -17.65 2.08
C SER A 237 11.33 -16.22 2.43
N GLU A 238 12.10 -15.54 1.58
CA GLU A 238 12.48 -14.15 1.85
C GLU A 238 11.29 -13.17 1.79
N ILE A 239 10.33 -13.40 0.89
CA ILE A 239 9.19 -12.48 0.71
C ILE A 239 8.07 -12.71 1.73
N TYR A 240 7.83 -13.98 2.07
CA TYR A 240 6.66 -14.45 2.81
C TYR A 240 7.01 -15.13 4.15
N GLY A 241 8.28 -15.32 4.49
CA GLY A 241 8.73 -16.05 5.68
C GLY A 241 8.88 -17.55 5.43
N GLU A 242 9.57 -18.24 6.34
CA GLU A 242 9.86 -19.67 6.24
C GLU A 242 8.59 -20.54 6.19
N ASP A 243 7.50 -20.07 6.79
CA ASP A 243 6.19 -20.71 6.84
C ASP A 243 5.37 -20.59 5.53
N PHE A 244 5.96 -20.06 4.46
CA PHE A 244 5.19 -19.72 3.26
C PHE A 244 4.46 -20.90 2.63
N LYS A 245 4.99 -22.13 2.78
CA LYS A 245 4.39 -23.36 2.25
C LYS A 245 3.07 -23.72 2.95
N GLU A 246 2.88 -23.26 4.18
CA GLU A 246 1.67 -23.50 4.97
C GLU A 246 0.59 -22.44 4.71
N ARG A 247 0.92 -21.37 3.97
CA ARG A 247 0.01 -20.25 3.74
C ARG A 247 -1.19 -20.66 2.89
N LYS A 248 -2.38 -20.56 3.48
CA LYS A 248 -3.65 -20.72 2.76
C LYS A 248 -3.98 -19.48 1.94
N ILE A 249 -3.84 -19.59 0.62
CA ILE A 249 -4.19 -18.52 -0.32
C ILE A 249 -5.70 -18.49 -0.51
N ARG A 250 -6.38 -17.60 0.23
CA ARG A 250 -7.84 -17.42 0.09
C ARG A 250 -8.17 -16.60 -1.16
N PRO A 251 -9.19 -17.01 -1.95
CA PRO A 251 -9.73 -16.20 -3.03
C PRO A 251 -10.10 -14.81 -2.53
N LYS A 252 -9.70 -13.77 -3.25
CA LYS A 252 -10.21 -12.43 -2.98
C LYS A 252 -11.60 -12.30 -3.60
N GLY A 253 -12.61 -12.00 -2.78
CA GLY A 253 -13.96 -11.68 -3.27
C GLY A 253 -13.92 -10.50 -4.26
N GLN A 254 -14.86 -10.47 -5.20
CA GLN A 254 -14.99 -9.34 -6.11
C GLN A 254 -15.38 -8.09 -5.33
N ASN A 255 -14.68 -6.99 -5.58
CA ASN A 255 -15.08 -5.70 -5.03
C ASN A 255 -16.34 -5.25 -5.77
N MET A 256 -17.45 -5.03 -5.04
CA MET A 256 -18.73 -4.61 -5.62
C MET A 256 -18.67 -3.26 -6.38
N ARG A 257 -17.55 -2.53 -6.26
CA ARG A 257 -17.30 -1.28 -6.99
C ARG A 257 -16.48 -1.46 -8.27
N VAL A 258 -16.10 -2.68 -8.61
CA VAL A 258 -15.33 -3.02 -9.82
C VAL A 258 -16.27 -3.68 -10.82
N ILE A 259 -16.41 -3.04 -11.97
CA ILE A 259 -17.02 -3.65 -13.14
C ILE A 259 -15.96 -4.56 -13.75
N LEU A 260 -16.33 -5.83 -13.91
CA LEU A 260 -15.52 -6.87 -14.53
C LEU A 260 -16.38 -7.54 -15.60
N ASP A 261 -15.93 -7.48 -16.83
CA ASP A 261 -16.54 -8.16 -17.97
C ASP A 261 -15.45 -8.72 -18.88
N THR A 262 -15.62 -9.97 -19.30
CA THR A 262 -14.65 -10.73 -20.09
C THR A 262 -14.99 -10.75 -21.59
N GLU A 263 -16.18 -10.27 -21.96
CA GLU A 263 -16.72 -10.33 -23.31
C GLU A 263 -17.06 -8.93 -23.86
N VAL A 264 -17.32 -7.97 -22.98
CA VAL A 264 -17.61 -6.57 -23.33
C VAL A 264 -16.40 -5.67 -23.06
N SER A 265 -16.06 -4.83 -24.05
CA SER A 265 -14.97 -3.88 -23.92
C SER A 265 -15.29 -2.79 -22.88
N TYR A 266 -14.28 -2.32 -22.16
CA TYR A 266 -14.45 -1.19 -21.25
C TYR A 266 -14.94 0.08 -21.97
N LYS A 267 -14.64 0.24 -23.26
CA LYS A 267 -15.06 1.40 -24.07
C LYS A 267 -16.56 1.39 -24.30
N GLU A 268 -17.13 0.24 -24.61
CA GLU A 268 -18.56 0.04 -24.80
C GLU A 268 -19.31 0.31 -23.50
N ILE A 269 -18.90 -0.33 -22.40
CA ILE A 269 -19.48 -0.08 -21.07
C ILE A 269 -19.41 1.41 -20.71
N MET A 270 -18.24 2.05 -20.87
CA MET A 270 -18.10 3.47 -20.56
C MET A 270 -18.90 4.39 -21.48
N GLY A 271 -19.18 3.95 -22.72
CA GLY A 271 -20.07 4.64 -23.65
C GLY A 271 -21.52 4.61 -23.19
N GLU A 272 -21.99 3.46 -22.72
CA GLU A 272 -23.38 3.27 -22.27
C GLU A 272 -23.65 3.85 -20.88
N VAL A 273 -22.80 3.54 -19.91
CA VAL A 273 -23.02 3.93 -18.49
C VAL A 273 -22.19 5.14 -18.07
N GLY A 274 -21.58 5.86 -19.01
CA GLY A 274 -20.68 6.98 -18.75
C GLY A 274 -21.32 8.08 -17.91
N ASP A 275 -22.59 8.39 -18.14
CA ASP A 275 -23.31 9.42 -17.38
C ASP A 275 -23.63 8.98 -15.95
N LEU A 276 -24.01 7.72 -15.75
CA LEU A 276 -24.19 7.13 -14.41
C LEU A 276 -22.87 7.14 -13.61
N ILE A 277 -21.75 6.83 -14.27
CA ILE A 277 -20.42 6.90 -13.65
C ILE A 277 -20.07 8.34 -13.25
N LYS A 278 -20.36 9.33 -14.10
CA LYS A 278 -20.14 10.75 -13.78
C LYS A 278 -21.01 11.20 -12.61
N GLU A 279 -22.28 10.81 -12.60
CA GLU A 279 -23.21 11.09 -11.50
C GLU A 279 -22.70 10.49 -10.18
N ALA A 280 -22.34 9.20 -10.17
CA ALA A 280 -21.78 8.54 -9.00
C ALA A 280 -20.51 9.23 -8.46
N LYS A 281 -19.63 9.70 -9.36
CA LYS A 281 -18.45 10.51 -8.99
C LYS A 281 -18.84 11.86 -8.40
N ALA A 282 -19.81 12.55 -8.99
CA ALA A 282 -20.28 13.86 -8.55
C ALA A 282 -20.98 13.80 -7.17
N THR A 283 -21.80 12.77 -6.94
CA THR A 283 -22.47 12.52 -5.66
C THR A 283 -21.46 12.22 -4.56
N ARG A 284 -20.45 11.39 -4.86
CA ARG A 284 -19.36 11.14 -3.91
C ARG A 284 -18.60 12.42 -3.55
N GLU A 285 -18.36 13.29 -4.53
CA GLU A 285 -17.71 14.59 -4.30
C GLU A 285 -18.52 15.47 -3.35
N GLU A 286 -19.82 15.53 -3.53
CA GLU A 286 -20.73 16.25 -2.63
C GLU A 286 -20.68 15.69 -1.21
N VAL A 287 -20.74 14.36 -1.05
CA VAL A 287 -20.60 13.70 0.25
C VAL A 287 -19.26 14.01 0.91
N MET A 288 -18.16 14.00 0.14
CA MET A 288 -16.84 14.35 0.69
C MET A 288 -16.78 15.81 1.15
N TRP A 289 -17.41 16.73 0.43
CA TRP A 289 -17.49 18.12 0.86
C TRP A 289 -18.38 18.32 2.09
N GLY A 290 -19.52 17.62 2.17
CA GLY A 290 -20.34 17.60 3.38
C GLY A 290 -19.55 17.10 4.58
N ARG A 291 -18.77 16.02 4.41
CA ARG A 291 -17.87 15.49 5.45
C ARG A 291 -16.76 16.45 5.84
N LEU A 292 -16.24 17.24 4.89
CA LEU A 292 -15.22 18.24 5.20
C LEU A 292 -15.81 19.39 6.02
N LYS A 293 -17.03 19.84 5.69
CA LYS A 293 -17.72 20.87 6.47
C LYS A 293 -17.97 20.42 7.90
N ALA A 294 -18.40 19.17 8.08
CA ALA A 294 -18.65 18.56 9.38
C ALA A 294 -17.39 17.97 10.05
N TYR A 295 -16.19 18.25 9.53
CA TYR A 295 -14.97 17.57 9.98
C TYR A 295 -14.61 17.95 11.42
N ASN A 296 -14.76 19.23 11.77
CA ASN A 296 -14.45 19.72 13.11
C ASN A 296 -15.45 19.20 14.14
N GLU A 297 -16.74 19.18 13.79
CA GLU A 297 -17.83 18.62 14.58
C GLU A 297 -17.62 17.13 14.80
N LYS A 298 -17.21 16.39 13.75
CA LYS A 298 -16.84 14.99 13.88
C LYS A 298 -15.65 14.81 14.84
N ILE A 299 -14.61 15.63 14.74
CA ILE A 299 -13.47 15.57 15.69
C ILE A 299 -13.96 15.81 17.12
N ALA A 300 -14.84 16.79 17.31
CA ALA A 300 -15.41 17.08 18.63
C ALA A 300 -16.17 15.86 19.18
N ILE A 301 -17.06 15.27 18.39
CA ILE A 301 -17.80 14.05 18.76
C ILE A 301 -16.84 12.88 19.05
N ASP A 302 -15.84 12.65 18.19
CA ASP A 302 -14.85 11.60 18.36
C ASP A 302 -14.03 11.82 19.66
N ASN A 303 -13.73 13.06 20.02
CA ASN A 303 -13.04 13.41 21.26
C ASN A 303 -13.92 13.23 22.51
N VAL A 304 -15.20 13.62 22.44
CA VAL A 304 -16.18 13.34 23.50
C VAL A 304 -16.31 11.83 23.72
N TRP A 305 -16.39 11.05 22.64
CA TRP A 305 -16.48 9.59 22.76
C TRP A 305 -15.23 8.95 23.37
N LYS A 306 -14.03 9.43 23.00
CA LYS A 306 -12.78 8.99 23.64
C LYS A 306 -12.76 9.32 25.13
N LEU A 307 -13.27 10.50 25.51
CA LEU A 307 -13.40 10.90 26.91
C LEU A 307 -14.34 9.94 27.65
N VAL A 308 -15.54 9.66 27.11
CA VAL A 308 -16.49 8.68 27.68
C VAL A 308 -15.85 7.31 27.87
N GLN A 309 -15.12 6.81 26.86
CA GLN A 309 -14.41 5.53 26.96
C GLN A 309 -13.30 5.56 28.02
N MET A 310 -12.61 6.69 28.17
CA MET A 310 -11.58 6.86 29.19
C MET A 310 -12.19 6.89 30.59
N THR A 311 -13.28 7.63 30.78
CA THR A 311 -13.97 7.73 32.07
C THR A 311 -14.59 6.40 32.49
N ASP A 312 -15.17 5.65 31.55
CA ASP A 312 -15.67 4.29 31.81
C ASP A 312 -14.53 3.38 32.27
N ARG A 313 -13.39 3.43 31.56
CA ARG A 313 -12.18 2.69 31.95
C ARG A 313 -11.63 3.14 33.30
N GLN A 314 -11.66 4.43 33.60
CA GLN A 314 -11.23 4.99 34.89
C GLN A 314 -12.10 4.44 36.02
N ILE A 315 -13.43 4.41 35.87
CA ILE A 315 -14.36 3.86 36.86
C ILE A 315 -14.04 2.38 37.10
N PHE A 316 -13.92 1.59 36.04
CA PHE A 316 -13.54 0.17 36.15
C PHE A 316 -12.22 -0.02 36.91
N LEU A 317 -11.19 0.77 36.60
CA LEU A 317 -9.90 0.67 37.27
C LEU A 317 -9.97 1.12 38.73
N ARG A 318 -10.76 2.16 39.04
CA ARG A 318 -11.02 2.58 40.43
C ARG A 318 -11.64 1.46 41.24
N ASP A 319 -12.67 0.80 40.71
CA ASP A 319 -13.31 -0.31 41.40
C ASP A 319 -12.37 -1.50 41.59
N MET A 320 -11.54 -1.79 40.58
CA MET A 320 -10.58 -2.88 40.61
C MET A 320 -9.45 -2.67 41.63
N PHE A 321 -8.98 -1.43 41.82
CA PHE A 321 -7.88 -1.11 42.74
C PHE A 321 -8.33 -0.67 44.13
N LYS A 322 -9.61 -0.32 44.31
CA LYS A 322 -10.19 0.23 45.55
C LYS A 322 -9.70 -0.44 46.83
N ASP A 323 -9.71 -1.78 46.83
CA ASP A 323 -9.36 -2.58 48.02
C ASP A 323 -8.00 -3.30 47.87
N LYS A 324 -7.36 -3.21 46.70
CA LYS A 324 -6.07 -3.87 46.42
C LYS A 324 -4.87 -3.00 46.73
N THR A 325 -4.99 -1.68 46.60
CA THR A 325 -3.83 -0.77 46.64
C THR A 325 -3.04 -0.84 47.95
N ASP A 326 -3.72 -1.00 49.09
CA ASP A 326 -3.04 -1.12 50.39
C ASP A 326 -2.23 -2.42 50.52
N GLU A 327 -2.59 -3.48 49.79
CA GLU A 327 -1.78 -4.71 49.70
C GLU A 327 -0.61 -4.55 48.75
N LEU A 328 -0.84 -3.94 47.58
CA LEU A 328 0.20 -3.68 46.59
C LEU A 328 1.31 -2.76 47.11
N LEU A 329 0.99 -1.84 48.03
CA LEU A 329 1.95 -0.95 48.68
C LEU A 329 2.97 -1.68 49.58
N LYS A 330 2.73 -2.95 49.94
CA LYS A 330 3.63 -3.74 50.80
C LYS A 330 4.83 -4.34 50.04
N TYR A 331 4.77 -4.37 48.71
CA TYR A 331 5.82 -4.91 47.84
C TYR A 331 7.09 -4.04 47.91
N ASP A 332 8.27 -4.66 48.00
CA ASP A 332 9.56 -3.97 47.98
C ASP A 332 10.01 -3.69 46.53
N LEU A 333 10.03 -2.40 46.17
CA LEU A 333 10.44 -1.92 44.86
C LEU A 333 11.94 -2.14 44.54
N ASN A 334 12.75 -2.57 45.51
CA ASN A 334 14.16 -2.92 45.30
C ASN A 334 14.38 -4.42 45.09
N ASN A 335 13.36 -5.25 45.37
CA ASN A 335 13.36 -6.66 45.02
C ASN A 335 12.87 -6.83 43.58
N GLU A 336 13.71 -7.35 42.69
CA GLU A 336 13.38 -7.48 41.26
C GLU A 336 12.16 -8.37 41.00
N MET A 337 11.98 -9.44 41.78
CA MET A 337 10.83 -10.34 41.60
C MET A 337 9.52 -9.66 42.00
N GLU A 338 9.51 -9.00 43.15
CA GLU A 338 8.34 -8.27 43.65
C GLU A 338 8.01 -7.07 42.76
N LEU A 339 9.02 -6.38 42.22
CA LEU A 339 8.83 -5.30 41.25
C LEU A 339 8.15 -5.78 39.96
N GLU A 340 8.50 -6.96 39.46
CA GLU A 340 7.90 -7.53 38.26
C GLU A 340 6.45 -7.97 38.51
N GLU A 341 6.19 -8.64 39.64
CA GLU A 341 4.82 -9.04 40.05
C GLU A 341 3.91 -7.82 40.24
N LEU A 342 4.42 -6.78 40.92
CA LEU A 342 3.70 -5.53 41.09
C LEU A 342 3.41 -4.83 39.76
N TYR A 343 4.34 -4.89 38.80
CA TYR A 343 4.10 -4.34 37.47
C TYR A 343 2.99 -5.08 36.72
N GLU A 344 2.95 -6.42 36.81
CA GLU A 344 1.90 -7.22 36.18
C GLU A 344 0.51 -6.89 36.77
N GLU A 345 0.40 -6.75 38.09
CA GLU A 345 -0.85 -6.32 38.75
C GLU A 345 -1.28 -4.90 38.33
N LEU A 346 -0.33 -3.98 38.14
CA LEU A 346 -0.60 -2.60 37.69
C LEU A 346 -0.72 -2.46 36.17
N SER A 347 -0.35 -3.49 35.40
CA SER A 347 -0.32 -3.49 33.93
C SER A 347 -1.64 -3.03 33.29
N PRO A 348 -2.84 -3.40 33.81
CA PRO A 348 -4.09 -2.90 33.26
C PRO A 348 -4.26 -1.37 33.33
N ALA A 349 -3.78 -0.74 34.41
CA ALA A 349 -3.77 0.71 34.59
C ALA A 349 -2.69 1.37 33.74
N ILE A 350 -1.46 0.87 33.81
CA ILE A 350 -0.31 1.36 33.03
C ILE A 350 -0.61 1.31 31.54
N GLY A 351 -1.16 0.19 31.04
CA GLY A 351 -1.56 0.02 29.66
C GLY A 351 -2.64 1.01 29.22
N SER A 352 -3.59 1.31 30.12
CA SER A 352 -4.64 2.32 29.86
C SER A 352 -4.03 3.73 29.81
N LEU A 353 -3.25 4.13 30.80
CA LEU A 353 -2.54 5.41 30.81
C LEU A 353 -1.67 5.60 29.57
N ARG A 354 -0.89 4.59 29.18
CA ARG A 354 -0.08 4.60 27.95
C ARG A 354 -0.90 4.69 26.67
N ARG A 355 -2.12 4.13 26.65
CA ARG A 355 -3.04 4.25 25.51
C ARG A 355 -3.60 5.66 25.39
N TYR A 356 -4.05 6.25 26.50
CA TYR A 356 -4.68 7.58 26.51
C TYR A 356 -3.64 8.71 26.39
N SER A 357 -2.43 8.54 26.92
CA SER A 357 -1.36 9.54 26.81
C SER A 357 -1.00 9.83 25.34
N LYS A 358 -0.98 8.79 24.49
CA LYS A 358 -0.74 8.90 23.04
C LYS A 358 -1.75 9.76 22.30
N ILE A 359 -2.96 9.91 22.84
CA ILE A 359 -4.01 10.76 22.29
C ILE A 359 -4.20 12.06 23.09
N GLY A 360 -3.28 12.37 24.00
CA GLY A 360 -3.26 13.60 24.78
C GLY A 360 -4.29 13.65 25.90
N MET A 361 -4.70 12.51 26.43
CA MET A 361 -5.66 12.38 27.53
C MET A 361 -5.04 11.60 28.69
N THR A 362 -5.52 11.83 29.90
CA THR A 362 -5.13 11.07 31.10
C THR A 362 -6.26 11.03 32.11
N PHE A 363 -6.14 10.17 33.10
CA PHE A 363 -7.07 10.06 34.21
C PHE A 363 -6.30 9.68 35.48
N SER A 364 -6.92 9.92 36.63
CA SER A 364 -6.41 9.53 37.95
C SER A 364 -7.29 8.41 38.52
N ILE A 365 -6.67 7.35 39.03
CA ILE A 365 -7.40 6.29 39.72
C ILE A 365 -7.72 6.81 41.13
N ASP A 366 -6.69 6.95 41.94
CA ASP A 366 -6.71 7.59 43.25
C ASP A 366 -5.26 7.95 43.63
N PRO A 367 -5.05 8.87 44.59
CA PRO A 367 -3.72 9.36 44.91
C PRO A 367 -2.71 8.27 45.31
N LYS A 368 -3.15 7.19 45.98
CA LYS A 368 -2.24 6.12 46.42
C LYS A 368 -1.81 5.26 45.24
N THR A 369 -2.76 4.85 44.41
CA THR A 369 -2.50 4.01 43.23
C THR A 369 -1.67 4.77 42.20
N ASP A 370 -1.98 6.04 41.96
CA ASP A 370 -1.26 6.86 40.98
C ASP A 370 0.21 7.05 41.38
N ASP A 371 0.48 7.32 42.65
CA ASP A 371 1.84 7.44 43.18
C ASP A 371 2.62 6.11 43.13
N LEU A 372 1.95 4.99 43.41
CA LEU A 372 2.55 3.66 43.26
C LEU A 372 2.93 3.35 41.80
N ILE A 373 2.02 3.64 40.85
CA ILE A 373 2.28 3.48 39.42
C ILE A 373 3.47 4.34 38.99
N GLU A 374 3.55 5.60 39.42
CA GLU A 374 4.68 6.46 39.12
C GLU A 374 6.00 5.86 39.64
N ARG A 375 6.04 5.42 40.90
CA ARG A 375 7.25 4.82 41.51
C ARG A 375 7.71 3.59 40.75
N VAL A 376 6.77 2.71 40.36
CA VAL A 376 7.06 1.50 39.57
C VAL A 376 7.59 1.85 38.17
N LEU A 377 6.95 2.79 37.47
CA LEU A 377 7.39 3.21 36.14
C LEU A 377 8.80 3.84 36.17
N ILE A 378 9.09 4.67 37.18
CA ILE A 378 10.43 5.27 37.33
C ILE A 378 11.49 4.19 37.57
N LYS A 379 11.21 3.20 38.43
CA LYS A 379 12.12 2.08 38.72
C LYS A 379 12.41 1.23 37.49
N ARG A 380 11.41 1.02 36.62
CA ARG A 380 11.58 0.32 35.34
C ARG A 380 12.19 1.16 34.21
N GLY A 381 12.52 2.43 34.48
CA GLY A 381 13.10 3.34 33.49
C GLY A 381 12.10 4.00 32.52
N ASP A 382 10.80 3.85 32.76
CA ASP A 382 9.69 4.40 31.95
C ASP A 382 9.36 5.87 32.28
N LYS A 383 10.38 6.67 32.64
CA LYS A 383 10.23 8.09 33.03
C LYS A 383 9.49 8.92 31.99
N LYS A 384 9.67 8.61 30.70
CA LYS A 384 9.02 9.29 29.59
C LYS A 384 7.48 9.26 29.69
N LEU A 385 6.91 8.13 30.12
CA LEU A 385 5.46 8.00 30.27
C LEU A 385 4.96 8.85 31.45
N VAL A 386 5.70 8.84 32.57
CA VAL A 386 5.39 9.65 33.75
C VAL A 386 5.39 11.15 33.40
N ASP A 387 6.43 11.62 32.71
CA ASP A 387 6.53 13.03 32.28
C ASP A 387 5.40 13.42 31.32
N GLU A 388 5.02 12.50 30.42
CA GLU A 388 3.92 12.71 29.49
C GLU A 388 2.58 12.85 30.23
N ILE A 389 2.27 11.96 31.18
CA ILE A 389 1.06 11.99 32.00
C ILE A 389 0.99 13.29 32.80
N LYS A 390 2.05 13.65 33.53
CA LYS A 390 2.09 14.89 34.34
C LYS A 390 1.90 16.15 33.52
N ARG A 391 2.46 16.19 32.31
CA ARG A 391 2.25 17.31 31.38
C ARG A 391 0.79 17.40 30.92
N ILE A 392 0.15 16.26 30.73
CA ILE A 392 -1.24 16.14 30.27
C ILE A 392 -2.21 16.51 31.40
N GLU A 393 -1.94 16.15 32.66
CA GLU A 393 -2.74 16.54 33.83
C GLU A 393 -2.78 18.07 34.05
N LYS A 394 -1.67 18.76 33.75
CA LYS A 394 -1.57 20.22 33.87
C LYS A 394 -2.37 20.99 32.81
N LYS A 395 -2.97 20.31 31.83
CA LYS A 395 -3.85 20.95 30.87
C LYS A 395 -5.27 20.95 31.44
N GLU A 396 -5.79 22.14 31.73
CA GLU A 396 -7.22 22.29 31.95
C GLU A 396 -7.95 21.94 30.65
N TYR A 397 -8.76 20.87 30.70
CA TYR A 397 -9.50 20.38 29.53
C TYR A 397 -10.73 21.24 29.20
N PHE A 398 -11.07 22.18 30.08
CA PHE A 398 -12.16 23.12 29.95
C PHE A 398 -11.67 24.49 30.38
N VAL A 399 -11.59 25.42 29.42
CA VAL A 399 -11.58 26.85 29.73
C VAL A 399 -13.02 27.18 30.14
N GLU A 400 -13.21 27.77 31.32
CA GLU A 400 -14.52 28.29 31.78
C GLU A 400 -15.17 29.23 30.74
#